data_AF-A0A1W1YS92-F1
#
_entry.id   AF-A0A1W1YS92-F1
#
_cell.length_a   1.000
_cell.length_b   1.000
_cell.length_c   1.000
_cell.angle_alpha   90.00
_cell.angle_beta   90.00
_cell.angle_gamma   90.00
#
_symmetry.space_group_name_H-M   'P 1'
#
loop_
_entity.id
_entity.type
_entity.pdbx_description
1 polymer ?
#
loop_
_entity_poly.entity_id
_entity_poly.type
_entity_poly.pdbx_seq_one_letter_code
_entity_poly.pdbx_strand_id
1 'polypeptide(L)'
;MKKCPVCGVMMGDNVARCSMCKYDFQKASGGDTDAAIAEAQQVLSKKEEENLARTEAKRSEEEKHLAEIREKINREIATITAQFESEKLRLDSEYAALQKQAIDEKLKLESELNETRAEVEKERARIIEARSAGEKAKQEKIDEGQAKYDEMIKLAEQEQQKMIEAAQKEINEAASKIDAEYAEVLKKRDMLVAEATEAQAFLEKSESLKKEYEAQQKEQESAIEAKKAELEKLEKDGKDIMEKQAGEAIKAKEAAEAELAQITGQRDTIIAGIEAQQQQAQVEIDQIRAQAEQVIAEAEEAAKQRDDVLAEVATQRSEIEKIAAEADKIVAQKEALEADIAKEKEEMEAKRKEYEDQMESKRKEYDEQMKAYEEQATEWGNQIEAIKGDYDKAQQVIADSKTIEVTARAAAEEIILDAEKRAVFLKDVALKESEKGTLLKEIEEKEQQIKAMEKERDDLNEKIKSLEASIADLQKKVASGAIGGADFGPKEYCVDVVNHNGQSEVDADGINSILQKRASDGWKLTSVINDDGGKLQSSLSGNDNSSGSLSVGAYISKADRVVLIFERPRKK
;
A
#
# COMPACT_ATOMS: atom_id res chain seq x y z
N MET A 1 -30.03 -86.25 19.78
CA MET A 1 -29.81 -85.11 18.87
C MET A 1 -29.04 -85.62 17.67
N LYS A 2 -29.53 -85.39 16.46
CA LYS A 2 -28.89 -85.83 15.21
C LYS A 2 -28.26 -84.66 14.47
N LYS A 3 -27.09 -84.85 13.89
CA LYS A 3 -26.39 -83.84 13.08
C LYS A 3 -26.85 -83.96 11.63
N CYS A 4 -27.20 -82.83 11.01
CA CYS A 4 -27.47 -82.83 9.58
C CYS A 4 -26.18 -83.09 8.78
N PRO A 5 -26.14 -84.10 7.89
CA PRO A 5 -24.93 -84.43 7.14
C PRO A 5 -24.54 -83.35 6.12
N VAL A 6 -25.46 -82.46 5.74
CA VAL A 6 -25.24 -81.44 4.70
C VAL A 6 -24.79 -80.10 5.27
N CYS A 7 -25.49 -79.56 6.28
CA CYS A 7 -25.17 -78.24 6.85
C CYS A 7 -24.56 -78.29 8.26
N GLY A 8 -24.38 -79.47 8.84
CA GLY A 8 -23.73 -79.64 10.15
C GLY A 8 -24.52 -79.19 11.38
N VAL A 9 -25.71 -78.58 11.21
CA VAL A 9 -26.55 -78.12 12.32
C VAL A 9 -27.11 -79.30 13.12
N MET A 10 -27.08 -79.16 14.45
CA MET A 10 -27.62 -80.12 15.40
C MET A 10 -29.14 -79.97 15.50
N MET A 11 -29.87 -81.06 15.30
CA MET A 11 -31.34 -81.10 15.33
C MET A 11 -31.83 -82.12 16.35
N GLY A 12 -33.04 -81.91 16.87
CA GLY A 12 -33.73 -82.92 17.68
C GLY A 12 -33.98 -84.21 16.89
N ASP A 13 -34.01 -85.36 17.58
CA ASP A 13 -34.10 -86.67 16.91
C ASP A 13 -35.39 -86.85 16.11
N ASN A 14 -36.48 -86.21 16.56
CA ASN A 14 -37.81 -86.24 15.93
C ASN A 14 -37.96 -85.29 14.72
N VAL A 15 -36.92 -84.54 14.34
CA VAL A 15 -37.00 -83.57 13.24
C VAL A 15 -36.91 -84.29 11.89
N ALA A 16 -38.00 -84.31 11.12
CA ALA A 16 -38.05 -84.99 9.82
C ALA A 16 -37.20 -84.30 8.74
N ARG A 17 -37.10 -82.96 8.76
CA ARG A 17 -36.30 -82.17 7.80
C ARG A 17 -35.43 -81.13 8.50
N CYS A 18 -34.19 -80.96 8.04
CA CYS A 18 -33.30 -79.92 8.55
C CYS A 18 -33.87 -78.51 8.27
N SER A 19 -33.95 -77.64 9.27
CA SER A 19 -34.48 -76.27 9.11
C SER A 19 -33.62 -75.39 8.18
N MET A 20 -32.30 -75.62 8.13
CA MET A 20 -31.35 -74.81 7.36
C MET A 20 -31.26 -75.21 5.89
N CYS A 21 -30.94 -76.47 5.60
CA CYS A 21 -30.78 -76.97 4.22
C CYS A 21 -31.95 -77.83 3.72
N LYS A 22 -33.01 -78.01 4.52
CA LYS A 22 -34.18 -78.84 4.17
C LYS A 22 -33.90 -80.32 3.89
N TYR A 23 -32.71 -80.81 4.24
CA TYR A 23 -32.35 -82.23 4.19
C TYR A 23 -33.39 -83.11 4.87
N ASP A 24 -33.97 -84.06 4.13
CA ASP A 24 -35.03 -84.95 4.60
C ASP A 24 -34.45 -86.26 5.15
N PHE A 25 -34.51 -86.40 6.47
CA PHE A 25 -33.96 -87.55 7.19
C PHE A 25 -34.80 -88.82 6.98
N GLN A 26 -36.10 -88.67 6.71
CA GLN A 26 -36.97 -89.82 6.45
C GLN A 26 -36.69 -90.40 5.06
N LYS A 27 -36.54 -89.54 4.06
CA LYS A 27 -36.14 -89.92 2.70
C LYS A 27 -34.76 -90.60 2.68
N ALA A 28 -33.79 -90.05 3.44
CA ALA A 28 -32.48 -90.65 3.60
C ALA A 28 -32.50 -92.02 4.29
N SER A 29 -33.37 -92.24 5.29
CA SER A 29 -33.49 -93.54 5.97
C SER A 29 -34.13 -94.64 5.10
N GLY A 30 -34.82 -94.26 4.02
CA GLY A 30 -35.45 -95.18 3.06
C GLY A 30 -34.50 -95.72 1.98
N GLY A 31 -33.19 -95.41 2.04
CA GLY A 31 -32.18 -95.86 1.09
C GLY A 31 -31.82 -94.87 -0.01
N ASP A 32 -32.45 -93.68 -0.03
CA ASP A 32 -32.28 -92.66 -1.08
C ASP A 32 -31.49 -91.45 -0.55
N THR A 33 -30.35 -91.73 0.09
CA THR A 33 -29.50 -90.75 0.78
C THR A 33 -28.94 -89.69 -0.16
N ASP A 34 -28.50 -90.11 -1.34
CA ASP A 34 -27.82 -89.23 -2.29
C ASP A 34 -28.80 -88.21 -2.89
N ALA A 35 -30.05 -88.62 -3.15
CA ALA A 35 -31.12 -87.73 -3.58
C ALA A 35 -31.46 -86.68 -2.50
N ALA A 36 -31.51 -87.09 -1.23
CA ALA A 36 -31.76 -86.18 -0.11
C ALA A 36 -30.61 -85.18 0.10
N ILE A 37 -29.34 -85.60 -0.11
CA ILE A 37 -28.17 -84.72 -0.05
C ILE A 37 -28.19 -83.72 -1.22
N ALA A 38 -28.46 -84.17 -2.44
CA ALA A 38 -28.49 -83.32 -3.63
C ALA A 38 -29.59 -82.24 -3.55
N GLU A 39 -30.80 -82.60 -3.10
CA GLU A 39 -31.89 -81.62 -2.88
C GLU A 39 -31.51 -80.58 -1.83
N ALA A 40 -30.85 -81.00 -0.75
CA ALA A 40 -30.42 -80.10 0.31
C ALA A 40 -29.27 -79.16 -0.11
N GLN A 41 -28.33 -79.65 -0.91
CA GLN A 41 -27.27 -78.83 -1.52
C GLN A 41 -27.87 -77.82 -2.50
N GLN A 42 -28.83 -78.23 -3.34
CA GLN A 42 -29.52 -77.33 -4.25
C GLN A 42 -30.27 -76.20 -3.52
N VAL A 43 -30.86 -76.50 -2.35
CA VAL A 43 -31.50 -75.48 -1.50
C VAL A 43 -30.49 -74.51 -0.88
N LEU A 44 -29.30 -74.99 -0.49
CA LEU A 44 -28.24 -74.13 0.02
C LEU A 44 -27.69 -73.22 -1.08
N SER A 45 -27.37 -73.76 -2.25
CA SER A 45 -26.88 -72.97 -3.39
C SER A 45 -27.89 -71.91 -3.82
N LYS A 46 -29.19 -72.24 -3.90
CA LYS A 46 -30.23 -71.25 -4.19
C LYS A 46 -30.30 -70.14 -3.13
N LYS A 47 -30.16 -70.47 -1.85
CA LYS A 47 -30.14 -69.47 -0.76
C LYS A 47 -28.89 -68.60 -0.80
N GLU A 48 -27.74 -69.16 -1.16
CA GLU A 48 -26.50 -68.40 -1.35
C GLU A 48 -26.61 -67.44 -2.53
N GLU A 49 -27.15 -67.90 -3.66
CA GLU A 49 -27.46 -67.06 -4.83
C GLU A 49 -28.46 -65.94 -4.49
N GLU A 50 -29.55 -66.25 -3.78
CA GLU A 50 -30.53 -65.23 -3.33
C GLU A 50 -29.91 -64.21 -2.37
N ASN A 51 -29.05 -64.65 -1.44
CA ASN A 51 -28.36 -63.75 -0.52
C ASN A 51 -27.34 -62.87 -1.24
N LEU A 52 -26.56 -63.43 -2.16
CA LEU A 52 -25.64 -62.68 -3.01
C LEU A 52 -26.40 -61.63 -3.84
N ALA A 53 -27.47 -62.04 -4.52
CA ALA A 53 -28.32 -61.13 -5.29
C ALA A 53 -28.93 -60.02 -4.43
N ARG A 54 -29.35 -60.33 -3.19
CA ARG A 54 -29.86 -59.32 -2.25
C ARG A 54 -28.78 -58.37 -1.76
N THR A 55 -27.56 -58.85 -1.49
CA THR A 55 -26.44 -57.98 -1.11
C THR A 55 -25.97 -57.11 -2.26
N GLU A 56 -25.97 -57.62 -3.48
CA GLU A 56 -25.61 -56.89 -4.68
C GLU A 56 -26.68 -55.84 -5.04
N ALA A 57 -27.96 -56.17 -4.90
CA ALA A 57 -29.05 -55.20 -5.03
C ALA A 57 -28.94 -54.06 -4.00
N LYS A 58 -28.64 -54.37 -2.73
CA LYS A 58 -28.40 -53.36 -1.70
C LYS A 58 -27.18 -52.48 -1.99
N ARG A 59 -26.07 -53.07 -2.41
CA ARG A 59 -24.88 -52.30 -2.83
C ARG A 59 -25.19 -51.39 -4.01
N SER A 60 -25.93 -51.88 -5.00
CA SER A 60 -26.34 -51.08 -6.17
C SER A 60 -27.28 -49.92 -5.76
N GLU A 61 -28.20 -50.13 -4.83
CA GLU A 61 -29.05 -49.05 -4.27
C GLU A 61 -28.24 -48.03 -3.48
N GLU A 62 -27.31 -48.46 -2.63
CA GLU A 62 -26.42 -47.59 -1.87
C GLU A 62 -25.50 -46.77 -2.80
N GLU A 63 -24.95 -47.39 -3.85
CA GLU A 63 -24.15 -46.69 -4.86
C GLU A 63 -24.97 -45.66 -5.65
N LYS A 64 -26.22 -45.97 -6.00
CA LYS A 64 -27.14 -45.00 -6.63
C LYS A 64 -27.44 -43.83 -5.70
N HIS A 65 -27.72 -44.09 -4.42
CA HIS A 65 -27.98 -43.04 -3.44
C HIS A 65 -26.75 -42.15 -3.22
N LEU A 66 -25.55 -42.74 -3.16
CA LEU A 66 -24.29 -41.97 -3.08
C LEU A 66 -24.04 -41.16 -4.35
N ALA A 67 -24.38 -41.68 -5.53
CA ALA A 67 -24.30 -40.95 -6.79
C ALA A 67 -25.26 -39.74 -6.82
N GLU A 68 -26.51 -39.92 -6.37
CA GLU A 68 -27.50 -38.85 -6.24
C GLU A 68 -27.05 -37.76 -5.27
N ILE A 69 -26.49 -38.13 -4.11
CA ILE A 69 -25.92 -37.17 -3.16
C ILE A 69 -24.76 -36.39 -3.78
N ARG A 70 -23.84 -37.07 -4.46
CA ARG A 70 -22.71 -36.42 -5.16
C ARG A 70 -23.21 -35.46 -6.23
N GLU A 71 -24.22 -35.85 -7.00
CA GLU A 71 -24.80 -34.98 -8.02
C GLU A 71 -25.46 -33.75 -7.40
N LYS A 72 -26.18 -33.91 -6.29
CA LYS A 72 -26.78 -32.80 -5.54
C LYS A 72 -25.72 -31.83 -5.02
N ILE A 73 -24.67 -32.34 -4.38
CA ILE A 73 -23.55 -31.53 -3.89
C ILE A 73 -22.88 -30.78 -5.06
N ASN A 74 -22.64 -31.44 -6.19
CA ASN A 74 -22.04 -30.79 -7.35
C ASN A 74 -22.92 -29.67 -7.93
N ARG A 75 -24.25 -29.84 -7.94
CA ARG A 75 -25.19 -28.78 -8.35
C ARG A 75 -25.17 -27.60 -7.37
N GLU A 76 -25.11 -27.87 -6.08
CA GLU A 76 -25.02 -26.83 -5.04
C GLU A 76 -23.69 -26.06 -5.15
N ILE A 77 -22.57 -26.76 -5.33
CA ILE A 77 -21.26 -26.13 -5.58
C ILE A 77 -21.33 -25.24 -6.82
N ALA A 78 -21.85 -25.75 -7.94
CA ALA A 78 -21.97 -24.95 -9.17
C ALA A 78 -22.84 -23.70 -8.99
N THR A 79 -23.92 -23.82 -8.20
CA THR A 79 -24.81 -22.68 -7.89
C THR A 79 -24.09 -21.63 -7.04
N ILE A 80 -23.39 -22.06 -5.99
CA ILE A 80 -22.62 -21.16 -5.11
C ILE A 80 -21.47 -20.50 -5.90
N THR A 81 -20.77 -21.24 -6.75
CA THR A 81 -19.71 -20.67 -7.60
C THR A 81 -20.27 -19.62 -8.55
N ALA A 82 -21.41 -19.87 -9.20
CA ALA A 82 -22.05 -18.88 -10.07
C ALA A 82 -22.50 -17.63 -9.31
N GLN A 83 -23.04 -17.79 -8.09
CA GLN A 83 -23.40 -16.66 -7.22
C GLN A 83 -22.16 -15.84 -6.84
N PHE A 84 -21.09 -16.50 -6.41
CA PHE A 84 -19.83 -15.85 -6.05
C PHE A 84 -19.22 -15.09 -7.23
N GLU A 85 -19.18 -15.68 -8.43
CA GLU A 85 -18.69 -15.01 -9.64
C GLU A 85 -19.55 -13.79 -10.00
N SER A 86 -20.88 -13.90 -9.86
CA SER A 86 -21.79 -12.77 -10.11
C SER A 86 -21.59 -11.63 -9.11
N GLU A 87 -21.36 -11.95 -7.83
CA GLU A 87 -21.15 -10.95 -6.79
C GLU A 87 -19.78 -10.29 -6.92
N LYS A 88 -18.76 -11.08 -7.26
CA LYS A 88 -17.44 -10.56 -7.60
C LYS A 88 -17.51 -9.58 -8.75
N LEU A 89 -18.23 -9.92 -9.83
CA LEU A 89 -18.38 -9.04 -10.99
C LEU A 89 -19.16 -7.76 -10.65
N ARG A 90 -20.18 -7.87 -9.77
CA ARG A 90 -20.90 -6.70 -9.23
C ARG A 90 -19.95 -5.79 -8.44
N LEU A 91 -19.19 -6.34 -7.50
CA LEU A 91 -18.24 -5.59 -6.68
C LEU A 91 -17.12 -4.94 -7.51
N ASP A 92 -16.57 -5.66 -8.49
CA ASP A 92 -15.57 -5.12 -9.41
C ASP A 92 -16.15 -3.94 -10.23
N SER A 93 -17.42 -4.03 -10.64
CA SER A 93 -18.11 -2.94 -11.35
C SER A 93 -18.40 -1.72 -10.46
N GLU A 94 -18.79 -1.95 -9.20
CA GLU A 94 -19.02 -0.89 -8.21
C GLU A 94 -17.71 -0.19 -7.84
N TYR A 95 -16.63 -0.95 -7.67
CA TYR A 95 -15.30 -0.42 -7.42
C TYR A 95 -14.81 0.44 -8.60
N ALA A 96 -14.98 -0.03 -9.85
CA ALA A 96 -14.63 0.74 -11.03
C ALA A 96 -15.47 2.03 -11.15
N ALA A 97 -16.76 1.99 -10.81
CA ALA A 97 -17.63 3.16 -10.80
C ALA A 97 -17.19 4.19 -9.74
N LEU A 98 -16.86 3.75 -8.53
CA LEU A 98 -16.34 4.60 -7.46
C LEU A 98 -15.00 5.23 -7.83
N GLN A 99 -14.08 4.46 -8.40
CA GLN A 99 -12.79 5.00 -8.88
C GLN A 99 -13.01 6.07 -9.96
N LYS A 100 -13.93 5.83 -10.90
CA LYS A 100 -14.26 6.82 -11.93
C LYS A 100 -14.85 8.10 -11.32
N GLN A 101 -15.80 7.97 -10.39
CA GLN A 101 -16.38 9.13 -9.69
C GLN A 101 -15.33 9.93 -8.93
N ALA A 102 -14.42 9.25 -8.22
CA ALA A 102 -13.34 9.92 -7.50
C ALA A 102 -12.37 10.67 -8.44
N ILE A 103 -12.08 10.10 -9.62
CA ILE A 103 -11.27 10.77 -10.64
C ILE A 103 -12.00 11.98 -11.22
N ASP A 104 -13.29 11.85 -11.55
CA ASP A 104 -14.10 12.92 -12.11
C ASP A 104 -14.25 14.09 -11.10
N GLU A 105 -14.44 13.80 -9.82
CA GLU A 105 -14.49 14.79 -8.74
C GLU A 105 -13.15 15.50 -8.56
N LYS A 106 -12.04 14.75 -8.59
CA LYS A 106 -10.69 15.32 -8.53
C LYS A 106 -10.43 16.27 -9.70
N LEU A 107 -10.80 15.87 -10.93
CA LEU A 107 -10.65 16.71 -12.12
C LEU A 107 -11.49 17.98 -12.03
N LYS A 108 -12.70 17.88 -11.47
CA LYS A 108 -13.57 19.04 -11.23
C LYS A 108 -12.95 20.01 -10.23
N LEU A 109 -12.45 19.51 -9.10
CA LEU A 109 -11.75 20.33 -8.11
C LEU A 109 -10.48 20.98 -8.67
N GLU A 110 -9.71 20.27 -9.51
CA GLU A 110 -8.56 20.84 -10.20
C GLU A 110 -8.96 21.96 -11.17
N SER A 111 -10.09 21.83 -11.86
CA SER A 111 -10.65 22.89 -12.72
C SER A 111 -11.04 24.12 -11.89
N GLU A 112 -11.82 23.96 -10.82
CA GLU A 112 -12.25 25.03 -9.92
C GLU A 112 -11.04 25.75 -9.27
N LEU A 113 -10.01 24.99 -8.88
CA LEU A 113 -8.76 25.53 -8.37
C LEU A 113 -8.03 26.39 -9.41
N ASN A 114 -7.99 25.94 -10.66
CA ASN A 114 -7.34 26.69 -11.75
C ASN A 114 -8.09 27.98 -12.09
N GLU A 115 -9.43 27.95 -12.09
CA GLU A 115 -10.26 29.15 -12.24
C GLU A 115 -10.00 30.14 -11.11
N THR A 116 -10.00 29.68 -9.87
CA THR A 116 -9.70 30.51 -8.69
C THR A 116 -8.29 31.12 -8.78
N ARG A 117 -7.30 30.35 -9.23
CA ARG A 117 -5.94 30.86 -9.46
C ARG A 117 -5.90 31.95 -10.52
N ALA A 118 -6.62 31.78 -11.62
CA ALA A 118 -6.71 32.78 -12.68
C ALA A 118 -7.38 34.08 -12.18
N GLU A 119 -8.43 33.97 -11.35
CA GLU A 119 -9.05 35.14 -10.71
C GLU A 119 -8.08 35.87 -9.76
N VAL A 120 -7.34 35.12 -8.93
CA VAL A 120 -6.33 35.70 -8.03
C VAL A 120 -5.22 36.40 -8.83
N GLU A 121 -4.77 35.83 -9.93
CA GLU A 121 -3.78 36.46 -10.81
C GLU A 121 -4.32 37.76 -11.43
N LYS A 122 -5.57 37.75 -11.90
CA LYS A 122 -6.25 38.94 -12.43
C LYS A 122 -6.35 40.04 -11.38
N GLU A 123 -6.69 39.69 -10.14
CA GLU A 123 -6.80 40.67 -9.06
C GLU A 123 -5.45 41.18 -8.58
N ARG A 124 -4.41 40.34 -8.58
CA ARG A 124 -3.02 40.77 -8.38
C ARG A 124 -2.58 41.76 -9.45
N ALA A 125 -2.90 41.50 -10.72
CA ALA A 125 -2.59 42.41 -11.82
C ALA A 125 -3.28 43.77 -11.63
N ARG A 126 -4.58 43.78 -11.25
CA ARG A 126 -5.30 45.03 -10.92
C ARG A 126 -4.68 45.79 -9.75
N ILE A 127 -4.25 45.10 -8.70
CA ILE A 127 -3.57 45.74 -7.55
C ILE A 127 -2.25 46.37 -7.99
N ILE A 128 -1.47 45.68 -8.84
CA ILE A 128 -0.21 46.22 -9.37
C ILE A 128 -0.48 47.46 -10.24
N GLU A 129 -1.46 47.40 -11.13
CA GLU A 129 -1.85 48.55 -11.96
C GLU A 129 -2.30 49.73 -11.09
N ALA A 130 -3.19 49.50 -10.12
CA ALA A 130 -3.67 50.52 -9.19
C ALA A 130 -2.53 51.14 -8.37
N ARG A 131 -1.56 50.33 -7.90
CA ARG A 131 -0.36 50.84 -7.22
C ARG A 131 0.49 51.69 -8.15
N SER A 132 0.74 51.24 -9.37
CA SER A 132 1.54 52.00 -10.35
C SER A 132 0.87 53.32 -10.73
N ALA A 133 -0.46 53.34 -10.85
CA ALA A 133 -1.24 54.55 -11.10
C ALA A 133 -1.21 55.49 -9.89
N GLY A 134 -1.34 54.96 -8.68
CA GLY A 134 -1.22 55.73 -7.43
C GLY A 134 0.17 56.34 -7.23
N GLU A 135 1.24 55.60 -7.55
CA GLU A 135 2.62 56.11 -7.51
C GLU A 135 2.85 57.21 -8.54
N LYS A 136 2.34 57.05 -9.77
CA LYS A 136 2.40 58.12 -10.79
C LYS A 136 1.65 59.37 -10.35
N ALA A 137 0.42 59.23 -9.86
CA ALA A 137 -0.37 60.37 -9.38
C ALA A 137 0.31 61.07 -8.19
N LYS A 138 0.94 60.31 -7.29
CA LYS A 138 1.73 60.87 -6.19
C LYS A 138 2.95 61.63 -6.71
N GLN A 139 3.67 61.07 -7.69
CA GLN A 139 4.82 61.74 -8.29
C GLN A 139 4.41 63.01 -9.02
N GLU A 140 3.34 62.98 -9.82
CA GLU A 140 2.79 64.17 -10.48
C GLU A 140 2.41 65.25 -9.47
N LYS A 141 1.83 64.90 -8.32
CA LYS A 141 1.53 65.87 -7.24
C LYS A 141 2.77 66.43 -6.58
N ILE A 142 3.84 65.63 -6.44
CA ILE A 142 5.14 66.10 -5.94
C ILE A 142 5.75 67.08 -6.95
N ASP A 143 5.73 66.74 -8.24
CA ASP A 143 6.28 67.56 -9.31
C ASP A 143 5.49 68.88 -9.46
N GLU A 144 4.14 68.85 -9.38
CA GLU A 144 3.28 70.04 -9.31
C GLU A 144 3.61 70.91 -8.09
N GLY A 145 3.80 70.29 -6.92
CA GLY A 145 4.17 70.98 -5.69
C GLY A 145 5.54 71.65 -5.78
N GLN A 146 6.53 70.97 -6.38
CA GLN A 146 7.85 71.51 -6.64
C GLN A 146 7.81 72.67 -7.65
N ALA A 147 7.05 72.52 -8.74
CA ALA A 147 6.88 73.60 -9.72
C ALA A 147 6.28 74.86 -9.10
N LYS A 148 5.26 74.72 -8.25
CA LYS A 148 4.67 75.85 -7.50
C LYS A 148 5.65 76.47 -6.51
N TYR A 149 6.44 75.64 -5.82
CA TYR A 149 7.47 76.10 -4.91
C TYR A 149 8.58 76.89 -5.62
N ASP A 150 9.05 76.39 -6.77
CA ASP A 150 10.04 77.07 -7.61
C ASP A 150 9.49 78.39 -8.18
N GLU A 151 8.21 78.42 -8.56
CA GLU A 151 7.52 79.64 -8.99
C GLU A 151 7.45 80.69 -7.87
N MET A 152 7.15 80.27 -6.63
CA MET A 152 7.17 81.16 -5.46
C MET A 152 8.57 81.68 -5.14
N ILE A 153 9.61 80.83 -5.24
CA ILE A 153 10.99 81.28 -5.08
C ILE A 153 11.33 82.34 -6.12
N LYS A 154 10.97 82.09 -7.39
CA LYS A 154 11.26 83.02 -8.48
C LYS A 154 10.53 84.36 -8.30
N LEU A 155 9.28 84.34 -7.83
CA LEU A 155 8.53 85.55 -7.47
C LEU A 155 9.19 86.29 -6.30
N ALA A 156 9.61 85.56 -5.26
CA ALA A 156 10.31 86.15 -4.11
C ALA A 156 11.67 86.76 -4.51
N GLU A 157 12.44 86.11 -5.39
CA GLU A 157 13.68 86.64 -5.95
C GLU A 157 13.42 87.90 -6.78
N GLN A 158 12.34 87.94 -7.58
CA GLN A 158 11.96 89.13 -8.34
C GLN A 158 11.54 90.29 -7.42
N GLU A 159 10.80 90.03 -6.35
CA GLU A 159 10.43 91.04 -5.36
C GLU A 159 11.66 91.54 -4.58
N GLN A 160 12.54 90.63 -4.17
CA GLN A 160 13.79 91.00 -3.52
C GLN A 160 14.67 91.85 -4.44
N GLN A 161 14.77 91.51 -5.72
CA GLN A 161 15.50 92.29 -6.71
C GLN A 161 14.88 93.69 -6.90
N LYS A 162 13.54 93.79 -6.98
CA LYS A 162 12.84 95.09 -7.02
C LYS A 162 13.11 95.92 -5.77
N MET A 163 13.13 95.31 -4.58
CA MET A 163 13.47 96.01 -3.34
C MET A 163 14.92 96.49 -3.33
N ILE A 164 15.86 95.69 -3.83
CA ILE A 164 17.27 96.09 -3.96
C ILE A 164 17.41 97.27 -4.95
N GLU A 165 16.73 97.21 -6.09
CA GLU A 165 16.74 98.30 -7.08
C GLU A 165 16.11 99.59 -6.55
N ALA A 166 14.99 99.48 -5.82
CA ALA A 166 14.35 100.60 -5.15
C ALA A 166 15.27 101.22 -4.08
N ALA A 167 15.88 100.39 -3.23
CA ALA A 167 16.84 100.85 -2.22
C ALA A 167 18.08 101.50 -2.86
N GLN A 168 18.60 100.94 -3.96
CA GLN A 168 19.72 101.51 -4.68
C GLN A 168 19.36 102.87 -5.30
N LYS A 169 18.13 103.02 -5.80
CA LYS A 169 17.61 104.28 -6.33
C LYS A 169 17.51 105.34 -5.22
N GLU A 170 16.95 105.00 -4.06
CA GLU A 170 16.89 105.88 -2.89
C GLU A 170 18.29 106.29 -2.39
N ILE A 171 19.23 105.34 -2.35
CA ILE A 171 20.63 105.62 -2.01
C ILE A 171 21.26 106.59 -3.01
N ASN A 172 21.03 106.41 -4.31
CA ASN A 172 21.56 107.30 -5.34
C ASN A 172 20.92 108.69 -5.28
N GLU A 173 19.62 108.79 -5.00
CA GLU A 173 18.93 110.06 -4.79
C GLU A 173 19.43 110.78 -3.53
N ALA A 174 19.65 110.05 -2.44
CA ALA A 174 20.24 110.58 -1.22
C ALA A 174 21.68 111.06 -1.45
N ALA A 175 22.50 110.27 -2.16
CA ALA A 175 23.86 110.66 -2.54
C ALA A 175 23.86 111.93 -3.40
N SER A 176 22.96 112.03 -4.38
CA SER A 176 22.81 113.24 -5.21
C SER A 176 22.38 114.46 -4.40
N LYS A 177 21.53 114.30 -3.39
CA LYS A 177 21.14 115.39 -2.47
C LYS A 177 22.34 115.82 -1.61
N ILE A 178 23.09 114.86 -1.07
CA ILE A 178 24.31 115.12 -0.30
C ILE A 178 25.34 115.86 -1.15
N ASP A 179 25.56 115.45 -2.41
CA ASP A 179 26.48 116.12 -3.33
C ASP A 179 26.02 117.55 -3.65
N ALA A 180 24.71 117.77 -3.83
CA ALA A 180 24.14 119.09 -4.04
C ALA A 180 24.30 119.99 -2.80
N GLU A 181 23.98 119.48 -1.61
CA GLU A 181 24.18 120.19 -0.34
C GLU A 181 25.67 120.49 -0.09
N TYR A 182 26.56 119.54 -0.38
CA TYR A 182 28.00 119.75 -0.27
C TYR A 182 28.51 120.80 -1.26
N ALA A 183 28.00 120.82 -2.50
CA ALA A 183 28.33 121.85 -3.49
C ALA A 183 27.81 123.24 -3.08
N GLU A 184 26.64 123.33 -2.45
CA GLU A 184 26.14 124.59 -1.87
C GLU A 184 26.98 125.06 -0.69
N VAL A 185 27.40 124.14 0.18
CA VAL A 185 28.31 124.46 1.29
C VAL A 185 29.66 124.95 0.77
N LEU A 186 30.20 124.33 -0.29
CA LEU A 186 31.41 124.80 -0.96
C LEU A 186 31.24 126.19 -1.58
N LYS A 187 30.11 126.46 -2.26
CA LYS A 187 29.80 127.81 -2.75
C LYS A 187 29.73 128.84 -1.62
N LYS A 188 29.06 128.51 -0.51
CA LYS A 188 28.99 129.39 0.67
C LYS A 188 30.38 129.63 1.28
N ARG A 189 31.22 128.58 1.36
CA ARG A 189 32.62 128.71 1.77
C ARG A 189 33.38 129.65 0.84
N ASP A 190 33.25 129.48 -0.46
CA ASP A 190 33.96 130.29 -1.45
C ASP A 190 33.48 131.75 -1.44
N MET A 191 32.19 132.00 -1.20
CA MET A 191 31.65 133.33 -0.95
C MET A 191 32.21 133.95 0.33
N LEU A 192 32.28 133.19 1.43
CA LEU A 192 32.86 133.69 2.69
C LEU A 192 34.36 133.95 2.58
N VAL A 193 35.09 133.15 1.79
CA VAL A 193 36.51 133.41 1.48
C VAL A 193 36.66 134.65 0.61
N ALA A 194 35.77 134.86 -0.37
CA ALA A 194 35.72 136.09 -1.17
C ALA A 194 35.42 137.33 -0.31
N GLU A 195 34.43 137.25 0.58
CA GLU A 195 34.08 138.31 1.52
C GLU A 195 35.22 138.60 2.51
N ALA A 196 35.91 137.56 2.99
CA ALA A 196 37.09 137.71 3.85
C ALA A 196 38.28 138.35 3.10
N THR A 197 38.49 138.01 1.82
CA THR A 197 39.53 138.63 0.99
C THR A 197 39.19 140.08 0.62
N GLU A 198 37.92 140.39 0.38
CA GLU A 198 37.45 141.78 0.21
C GLU A 198 37.58 142.60 1.51
N ALA A 199 37.27 142.01 2.68
CA ALA A 199 37.48 142.65 3.97
C ALA A 199 38.97 142.88 4.28
N GLN A 200 39.84 141.95 3.88
CA GLN A 200 41.29 142.09 3.99
C GLN A 200 41.84 143.17 3.05
N ALA A 201 41.33 143.25 1.82
CA ALA A 201 41.65 144.33 0.88
C ALA A 201 41.11 145.70 1.34
N PHE A 202 39.96 145.74 2.01
CA PHE A 202 39.41 146.95 2.62
C PHE A 202 40.26 147.43 3.81
N LEU A 203 40.78 146.51 4.63
CA LEU A 203 41.72 146.84 5.71
C LEU A 203 43.05 147.36 5.19
N GLU A 204 43.61 146.77 4.12
CA GLU A 204 44.83 147.28 3.46
C GLU A 204 44.64 148.67 2.83
N LYS A 205 43.43 148.97 2.32
CA LYS A 205 43.07 150.30 1.78
C LYS A 205 42.80 151.33 2.88
N SER A 206 42.30 150.91 4.03
CA SER A 206 42.10 151.75 5.22
C SER A 206 43.43 152.16 5.86
N GLU A 207 44.45 151.30 5.82
CA GLU A 207 45.78 151.61 6.36
C GLU A 207 46.62 152.53 5.45
N SER A 208 46.37 152.56 4.14
CA SER A 208 47.02 153.51 3.22
C SER A 208 46.42 154.93 3.30
N LEU A 209 45.10 155.06 3.46
CA LEU A 209 44.41 156.35 3.60
C LEU A 209 44.73 157.09 4.91
N LYS A 210 45.10 156.38 5.97
CA LYS A 210 45.46 156.99 7.26
C LYS A 210 46.86 157.63 7.27
N LYS A 211 47.76 157.20 6.38
CA LYS A 211 49.11 157.76 6.22
C LYS A 211 49.16 158.98 5.30
N GLU A 212 48.16 159.20 4.44
CA GLU A 212 48.10 160.36 3.54
C GLU A 212 47.44 161.60 4.18
N TYR A 213 46.62 161.44 5.23
CA TYR A 213 45.88 162.55 5.86
C TYR A 213 46.67 163.35 6.92
N GLU A 214 47.76 162.81 7.46
CA GLU A 214 48.60 163.49 8.47
C GLU A 214 49.73 164.35 7.84
N ALA A 215 49.94 164.28 6.53
CA ALA A 215 51.03 164.96 5.82
C ALA A 215 50.63 166.25 5.08
N GLN A 216 49.34 166.57 4.93
CA GLN A 216 48.86 167.71 4.12
C GLN A 216 48.33 168.91 4.90
N GLN A 217 48.44 168.94 6.24
CA GLN A 217 47.87 170.02 7.06
C GLN A 217 48.90 171.02 7.66
N LYS A 218 50.15 171.02 7.18
CA LYS A 218 51.22 171.83 7.78
C LYS A 218 51.90 172.86 6.86
N GLU A 219 51.41 173.04 5.63
CA GLU A 219 52.14 173.86 4.67
C GLU A 219 51.24 174.65 3.71
N GLN A 220 50.11 175.19 4.16
CA GLN A 220 49.49 176.32 3.46
C GLN A 220 48.87 177.32 4.45
N GLU A 221 49.41 178.54 4.34
CA GLU A 221 48.75 179.82 4.66
C GLU A 221 49.00 180.45 6.04
N SER A 222 50.29 180.52 6.40
CA SER A 222 50.85 181.77 6.91
C SER A 222 51.38 182.63 5.76
N ALA A 223 51.02 183.92 5.76
CA ALA A 223 51.38 185.02 4.86
C ALA A 223 50.28 185.27 3.82
N ILE A 224 49.47 186.33 3.93
CA ILE A 224 49.84 187.76 3.83
C ILE A 224 48.54 188.53 4.19
N GLU A 225 48.46 189.67 4.87
CA GLU A 225 49.40 190.54 5.55
C GLU A 225 48.56 191.65 6.20
N ALA A 226 48.51 191.65 7.53
CA ALA A 226 48.55 192.80 8.43
C ALA A 226 48.36 194.18 7.74
N LYS A 227 47.24 194.89 7.87
CA LYS A 227 46.74 195.63 9.05
C LYS A 227 45.80 196.71 8.45
N LYS A 228 44.84 197.33 9.13
CA LYS A 228 44.93 197.90 10.47
C LYS A 228 43.58 198.46 10.88
N ALA A 229 43.34 198.37 12.18
CA ALA A 229 42.46 199.20 13.00
C ALA A 229 40.97 198.82 13.00
N GLU A 230 40.61 197.96 13.97
CA GLU A 230 39.86 198.39 15.17
C GLU A 230 38.88 199.55 14.93
N LEU A 231 37.61 199.46 15.26
CA LEU A 231 37.03 199.08 16.55
C LEU A 231 35.53 199.36 16.34
N GLU A 232 34.64 198.40 16.54
CA GLU A 232 33.94 198.15 17.81
C GLU A 232 32.45 198.46 17.65
N LYS A 233 31.65 197.50 18.12
CA LYS A 233 30.39 197.67 18.83
C LYS A 233 29.13 198.10 18.08
N LEU A 234 28.31 197.04 17.98
CA LEU A 234 26.99 196.92 18.60
C LEU A 234 25.82 197.69 17.97
N GLU A 235 24.90 196.85 17.50
CA GLU A 235 23.48 196.91 17.82
C GLU A 235 22.75 198.23 17.51
N LYS A 236 22.07 198.23 16.35
CA LYS A 236 20.62 198.10 16.37
C LYS A 236 20.02 197.84 14.98
N ASP A 237 19.07 196.91 14.97
CA ASP A 237 17.92 196.81 14.09
C ASP A 237 18.14 196.75 12.56
N GLY A 238 17.98 195.54 12.01
CA GLY A 238 16.71 195.15 11.39
C GLY A 238 16.30 195.77 10.05
N LYS A 239 15.82 194.87 9.18
CA LYS A 239 15.09 195.05 7.89
C LYS A 239 15.98 195.19 6.65
N ASP A 240 15.85 194.41 5.58
CA ASP A 240 14.87 193.43 5.10
C ASP A 240 15.64 192.52 4.10
N ILE A 241 15.58 191.18 4.14
CA ILE A 241 14.51 190.29 3.63
C ILE A 241 13.91 190.78 2.30
N MET A 242 14.47 190.33 1.15
CA MET A 242 13.66 190.01 -0.04
C MET A 242 14.41 189.31 -1.21
N GLU A 243 15.37 188.40 -0.97
CA GLU A 243 16.00 187.71 -2.12
C GLU A 243 16.53 186.30 -1.84
N LYS A 244 15.70 185.43 -1.24
CA LYS A 244 16.01 184.00 -1.05
C LYS A 244 14.78 183.09 -1.18
N GLN A 245 14.09 183.12 -2.32
CA GLN A 245 13.01 182.17 -2.64
C GLN A 245 12.97 181.75 -4.11
N ALA A 246 13.93 180.91 -4.54
CA ALA A 246 13.82 180.17 -5.81
C ALA A 246 14.55 178.80 -5.85
N GLY A 247 15.21 178.36 -4.77
CA GLY A 247 16.04 177.14 -4.79
C GLY A 247 15.44 175.87 -4.19
N GLU A 248 14.30 175.95 -3.51
CA GLU A 248 13.76 174.84 -2.70
C GLU A 248 12.70 173.99 -3.42
N ALA A 249 12.09 174.48 -4.51
CA ALA A 249 11.07 173.74 -5.26
C ALA A 249 11.63 172.64 -6.19
N ILE A 250 12.88 172.76 -6.65
CA ILE A 250 13.51 171.77 -7.55
C ILE A 250 14.01 170.55 -6.75
N LYS A 251 14.58 170.77 -5.55
CA LYS A 251 15.03 169.68 -4.67
C LYS A 251 13.87 168.84 -4.12
N ALA A 252 12.69 169.42 -3.90
CA ALA A 252 11.51 168.69 -3.46
C ALA A 252 10.91 167.79 -4.57
N LYS A 253 11.03 168.19 -5.85
CA LYS A 253 10.54 167.40 -6.98
C LYS A 253 11.46 166.22 -7.30
N GLU A 254 12.77 166.43 -7.28
CA GLU A 254 13.76 165.36 -7.48
C GLU A 254 13.74 164.32 -6.33
N ALA A 255 13.50 164.76 -5.09
CA ALA A 255 13.30 163.86 -3.96
C ALA A 255 12.01 163.01 -4.10
N ALA A 256 10.90 163.63 -4.55
CA ALA A 256 9.64 162.92 -4.76
C ALA A 256 9.71 161.93 -5.94
N GLU A 257 10.41 162.27 -7.03
CA GLU A 257 10.62 161.36 -8.17
C GLU A 257 11.55 160.18 -7.79
N ALA A 258 12.57 160.41 -6.95
CA ALA A 258 13.41 159.35 -6.41
C ALA A 258 12.65 158.41 -5.46
N GLU A 259 11.80 158.96 -4.59
CA GLU A 259 10.96 158.17 -3.68
C GLU A 259 9.92 157.34 -4.43
N LEU A 260 9.31 157.90 -5.49
CA LEU A 260 8.35 157.17 -6.32
C LEU A 260 9.04 156.07 -7.14
N ALA A 261 10.25 156.30 -7.64
CA ALA A 261 11.06 155.26 -8.28
C ALA A 261 11.43 154.13 -7.29
N GLN A 262 11.77 154.47 -6.05
CA GLN A 262 12.05 153.49 -5.00
C GLN A 262 10.81 152.67 -4.62
N ILE A 263 9.64 153.31 -4.47
CA ILE A 263 8.37 152.63 -4.19
C ILE A 263 7.99 151.71 -5.35
N THR A 264 8.19 152.14 -6.59
CA THR A 264 7.88 151.33 -7.77
C THR A 264 8.81 150.10 -7.86
N GLY A 265 10.11 150.28 -7.59
CA GLY A 265 11.06 149.17 -7.50
C GLY A 265 10.75 148.18 -6.36
N GLN A 266 10.31 148.68 -5.20
CA GLN A 266 9.84 147.83 -4.09
C GLN A 266 8.56 147.08 -4.46
N ARG A 267 7.58 147.75 -5.08
CA ARG A 267 6.35 147.12 -5.55
C ARG A 267 6.65 146.00 -6.55
N ASP A 268 7.51 146.25 -7.53
CA ASP A 268 7.84 145.26 -8.56
C ASP A 268 8.61 144.07 -7.97
N THR A 269 9.46 144.31 -6.97
CA THR A 269 10.12 143.24 -6.20
C THR A 269 9.12 142.39 -5.39
N ILE A 270 8.13 143.04 -4.76
CA ILE A 270 7.07 142.34 -4.02
C ILE A 270 6.19 141.51 -4.97
N ILE A 271 5.80 142.08 -6.12
CA ILE A 271 5.01 141.35 -7.13
C ILE A 271 5.78 140.14 -7.64
N ALA A 272 7.05 140.30 -8.02
CA ALA A 272 7.89 139.19 -8.46
C ALA A 272 8.06 138.12 -7.36
N GLY A 273 8.17 138.53 -6.09
CA GLY A 273 8.21 137.61 -4.95
C GLY A 273 6.90 136.83 -4.75
N ILE A 274 5.75 137.47 -4.93
CA ILE A 274 4.43 136.83 -4.85
C ILE A 274 4.22 135.86 -6.03
N GLU A 275 4.61 136.24 -7.24
CA GLU A 275 4.51 135.38 -8.42
C GLU A 275 5.40 134.13 -8.28
N ALA A 276 6.63 134.29 -7.76
CA ALA A 276 7.52 133.18 -7.47
C ALA A 276 6.93 132.24 -6.39
N GLN A 277 6.36 132.79 -5.32
CA GLN A 277 5.69 132.00 -4.28
C GLN A 277 4.46 131.26 -4.81
N GLN A 278 3.65 131.89 -5.67
CA GLN A 278 2.50 131.25 -6.28
C GLN A 278 2.92 130.10 -7.21
N GLN A 279 3.97 130.29 -8.01
CA GLN A 279 4.51 129.20 -8.85
C GLN A 279 5.05 128.05 -7.99
N GLN A 280 5.77 128.35 -6.92
CA GLN A 280 6.28 127.32 -6.02
C GLN A 280 5.15 126.56 -5.31
N ALA A 281 4.14 127.26 -4.80
CA ALA A 281 2.95 126.64 -4.20
C ALA A 281 2.16 125.79 -5.22
N GLN A 282 2.07 126.21 -6.49
CA GLN A 282 1.42 125.42 -7.53
C GLN A 282 2.18 124.12 -7.80
N VAL A 283 3.52 124.17 -7.87
CA VAL A 283 4.37 122.97 -8.01
C VAL A 283 4.19 122.02 -6.84
N GLU A 284 4.13 122.53 -5.61
CA GLU A 284 3.88 121.71 -4.41
C GLU A 284 2.49 121.06 -4.43
N ILE A 285 1.45 121.80 -4.83
CA ILE A 285 0.09 121.26 -5.01
C ILE A 285 0.07 120.15 -6.07
N ASP A 286 0.75 120.34 -7.20
CA ASP A 286 0.80 119.35 -8.27
C ASP A 286 1.56 118.08 -7.83
N GLN A 287 2.63 118.23 -7.04
CA GLN A 287 3.35 117.10 -6.45
C GLN A 287 2.48 116.32 -5.45
N ILE A 288 1.78 117.02 -4.55
CA ILE A 288 0.87 116.38 -3.59
C ILE A 288 -0.26 115.66 -4.32
N ARG A 289 -0.79 116.24 -5.40
CA ARG A 289 -1.83 115.62 -6.21
C ARG A 289 -1.33 114.35 -6.89
N ALA A 290 -0.13 114.37 -7.48
CA ALA A 290 0.48 113.20 -8.09
C ALA A 290 0.73 112.08 -7.07
N GLN A 291 1.20 112.44 -5.86
CA GLN A 291 1.37 111.47 -4.77
C GLN A 291 0.04 110.89 -4.30
N ALA A 292 -1.01 111.72 -4.18
CA ALA A 292 -2.35 111.25 -3.80
C ALA A 292 -2.95 110.30 -4.86
N GLU A 293 -2.79 110.61 -6.14
CA GLU A 293 -3.24 109.74 -7.25
C GLU A 293 -2.47 108.40 -7.24
N GLN A 294 -1.17 108.41 -6.96
CA GLN A 294 -0.38 107.18 -6.81
C GLN A 294 -0.86 106.33 -5.62
N VAL A 295 -1.08 106.94 -4.44
CA VAL A 295 -1.56 106.22 -3.25
C VAL A 295 -2.96 105.63 -3.48
N ILE A 296 -3.83 106.33 -4.21
CA ILE A 296 -5.15 105.80 -4.58
C ILE A 296 -5.00 104.58 -5.50
N ALA A 297 -4.14 104.65 -6.51
CA ALA A 297 -3.88 103.51 -7.41
C ALA A 297 -3.31 102.30 -6.66
N GLU A 298 -2.36 102.51 -5.74
CA GLU A 298 -1.80 101.45 -4.89
C GLU A 298 -2.86 100.85 -3.95
N ALA A 299 -3.76 101.67 -3.40
CA ALA A 299 -4.86 101.21 -2.56
C ALA A 299 -5.92 100.40 -3.34
N GLU A 300 -6.21 100.78 -4.58
CA GLU A 300 -7.12 100.04 -5.48
C GLU A 300 -6.53 98.68 -5.87
N GLU A 301 -5.22 98.64 -6.20
CA GLU A 301 -4.53 97.37 -6.50
C GLU A 301 -4.48 96.45 -5.27
N ALA A 302 -4.17 96.99 -4.08
CA ALA A 302 -4.20 96.23 -2.83
C ALA A 302 -5.60 95.71 -2.50
N ALA A 303 -6.65 96.50 -2.77
CA ALA A 303 -8.03 96.06 -2.59
C ALA A 303 -8.38 94.89 -3.53
N LYS A 304 -7.92 94.94 -4.78
CA LYS A 304 -8.10 93.87 -5.75
C LYS A 304 -7.36 92.60 -5.35
N GLN A 305 -6.09 92.72 -4.94
CA GLN A 305 -5.31 91.58 -4.44
C GLN A 305 -5.96 90.93 -3.21
N ARG A 306 -6.50 91.74 -2.28
CA ARG A 306 -7.25 91.22 -1.14
C ARG A 306 -8.48 90.44 -1.58
N ASP A 307 -9.24 90.95 -2.56
CA ASP A 307 -10.46 90.29 -3.04
C ASP A 307 -10.13 88.98 -3.78
N ASP A 308 -9.04 88.93 -4.54
CA ASP A 308 -8.53 87.71 -5.18
C ASP A 308 -8.12 86.66 -4.13
N VAL A 309 -7.40 87.07 -3.08
CA VAL A 309 -7.02 86.18 -1.96
C VAL A 309 -8.27 85.66 -1.22
N LEU A 310 -9.29 86.49 -1.02
CA LEU A 310 -10.55 86.05 -0.40
C LEU A 310 -11.28 85.01 -1.26
N ALA A 311 -11.26 85.17 -2.59
CA ALA A 311 -11.83 84.19 -3.52
C ALA A 311 -11.06 82.86 -3.49
N GLU A 312 -9.71 82.91 -3.41
CA GLU A 312 -8.89 81.71 -3.29
C GLU A 312 -9.15 80.99 -1.95
N VAL A 313 -9.20 81.71 -0.83
CA VAL A 313 -9.53 81.16 0.49
C VAL A 313 -10.91 80.51 0.50
N ALA A 314 -11.91 81.11 -0.15
CA ALA A 314 -13.23 80.51 -0.28
C ALA A 314 -13.20 79.19 -1.08
N THR A 315 -12.40 79.14 -2.15
CA THR A 315 -12.21 77.95 -2.98
C THR A 315 -11.54 76.83 -2.18
N GLN A 316 -10.43 77.14 -1.49
CA GLN A 316 -9.71 76.19 -0.66
C GLN A 316 -10.57 75.67 0.49
N ARG A 317 -11.41 76.51 1.12
CA ARG A 317 -12.38 76.05 2.14
C ARG A 317 -13.36 75.03 1.58
N SER A 318 -13.91 75.28 0.40
CA SER A 318 -14.80 74.33 -0.28
C SER A 318 -14.09 73.01 -0.60
N GLU A 319 -12.81 73.04 -1.00
CA GLU A 319 -12.02 71.83 -1.22
C GLU A 319 -11.76 71.05 0.08
N ILE A 320 -11.42 71.75 1.17
CA ILE A 320 -11.24 71.15 2.50
C ILE A 320 -12.54 70.49 2.98
N GLU A 321 -13.70 71.12 2.79
CA GLU A 321 -14.99 70.51 3.13
C GLU A 321 -15.27 69.24 2.34
N LYS A 322 -14.92 69.19 1.05
CA LYS A 322 -15.05 67.97 0.24
C LYS A 322 -14.13 66.86 0.73
N ILE A 323 -12.87 67.19 1.04
CA ILE A 323 -11.89 66.22 1.57
C ILE A 323 -12.35 65.70 2.93
N ALA A 324 -12.87 66.57 3.80
CA ALA A 324 -13.43 66.15 5.09
C ALA A 324 -14.61 65.18 4.91
N ALA A 325 -15.53 65.49 3.99
CA ALA A 325 -16.66 64.60 3.69
C ALA A 325 -16.22 63.25 3.07
N GLU A 326 -15.16 63.23 2.26
CA GLU A 326 -14.57 61.99 1.75
C GLU A 326 -13.87 61.19 2.86
N ALA A 327 -13.15 61.85 3.76
CA ALA A 327 -12.54 61.21 4.92
C ALA A 327 -13.60 60.55 5.82
N ASP A 328 -14.71 61.23 6.10
CA ASP A 328 -15.82 60.67 6.88
C ASP A 328 -16.42 59.42 6.21
N LYS A 329 -16.56 59.43 4.88
CA LYS A 329 -17.02 58.24 4.13
C LYS A 329 -16.03 57.09 4.24
N ILE A 330 -14.73 57.35 4.15
CA ILE A 330 -13.69 56.32 4.27
C ILE A 330 -13.70 55.72 5.67
N VAL A 331 -13.86 56.55 6.71
CA VAL A 331 -13.99 56.07 8.10
C VAL A 331 -15.21 55.16 8.25
N ALA A 332 -16.38 55.58 7.75
CA ALA A 332 -17.59 54.75 7.80
C ALA A 332 -17.43 53.43 7.03
N GLN A 333 -16.78 53.44 5.86
CA GLN A 333 -16.48 52.24 5.09
C GLN A 333 -15.53 51.30 5.84
N LYS A 334 -14.52 51.85 6.52
CA LYS A 334 -13.59 51.08 7.33
C LYS A 334 -14.30 50.40 8.50
N GLU A 335 -15.15 51.12 9.22
CA GLU A 335 -15.94 50.56 10.33
C GLU A 335 -16.87 49.44 9.86
N ALA A 336 -17.52 49.60 8.70
CA ALA A 336 -18.35 48.56 8.10
C ALA A 336 -17.53 47.30 7.74
N LEU A 337 -16.36 47.47 7.11
CA LEU A 337 -15.47 46.35 6.79
C LEU A 337 -14.93 45.65 8.05
N GLU A 338 -14.60 46.38 9.10
CA GLU A 338 -14.18 45.80 10.38
C GLU A 338 -15.30 44.95 11.02
N ALA A 339 -16.55 45.40 10.92
CA ALA A 339 -17.72 44.63 11.37
C ALA A 339 -17.93 43.35 10.54
N ASP A 340 -17.80 43.43 9.21
CA ASP A 340 -17.93 42.27 8.33
C ASP A 340 -16.82 41.23 8.60
N ILE A 341 -15.57 41.68 8.78
CA ILE A 341 -14.44 40.82 9.16
C ILE A 341 -14.68 40.15 10.50
N ALA A 342 -15.24 40.86 11.48
CA ALA A 342 -15.57 40.27 12.78
C ALA A 342 -16.62 39.15 12.65
N LYS A 343 -17.66 39.39 11.85
CA LYS A 343 -18.70 38.40 11.58
C LYS A 343 -18.18 37.16 10.84
N GLU A 344 -17.36 37.35 9.80
CA GLU A 344 -16.73 36.22 9.09
C GLU A 344 -15.84 35.39 10.02
N LYS A 345 -15.11 36.02 10.95
CA LYS A 345 -14.30 35.30 11.95
C LYS A 345 -15.16 34.43 12.86
N GLU A 346 -16.27 34.96 13.36
CA GLU A 346 -17.21 34.20 14.18
C GLU A 346 -17.82 33.02 13.42
N GLU A 347 -18.23 33.22 12.16
CA GLU A 347 -18.75 32.15 11.30
C GLU A 347 -17.71 31.06 11.02
N MET A 348 -16.45 31.45 10.78
CA MET A 348 -15.34 30.50 10.57
C MET A 348 -15.00 29.73 11.83
N GLU A 349 -15.03 30.36 13.01
CA GLU A 349 -14.81 29.69 14.29
C GLU A 349 -15.94 28.70 14.61
N ALA A 350 -17.19 29.07 14.33
CA ALA A 350 -18.34 28.18 14.46
C ALA A 350 -18.22 26.95 13.53
N LYS A 351 -17.88 27.15 12.25
CA LYS A 351 -17.66 26.04 11.30
C LYS A 351 -16.50 25.14 11.73
N ARG A 352 -15.42 25.73 12.26
CA ARG A 352 -14.28 24.95 12.77
C ARG A 352 -14.69 24.05 13.91
N LYS A 353 -15.50 24.57 14.85
CA LYS A 353 -16.01 23.80 15.99
C LYS A 353 -16.95 22.69 15.54
N GLU A 354 -17.85 22.97 14.59
CA GLU A 354 -18.74 21.95 14.02
C GLU A 354 -17.95 20.82 13.34
N TYR A 355 -16.89 21.16 12.61
CA TYR A 355 -16.00 20.17 12.01
C TYR A 355 -15.27 19.33 13.06
N GLU A 356 -14.80 19.95 14.15
CA GLU A 356 -14.15 19.26 15.27
C GLU A 356 -15.11 18.27 15.96
N ASP A 357 -16.35 18.70 16.24
CA ASP A 357 -17.39 17.86 16.82
C ASP A 357 -17.75 16.67 15.89
N GLN A 358 -17.86 16.90 14.58
CA GLN A 358 -18.10 15.84 13.60
C GLN A 358 -16.96 14.82 13.54
N MET A 359 -15.71 15.29 13.60
CA MET A 359 -14.54 14.42 13.60
C MET A 359 -14.44 13.60 14.89
N GLU A 360 -14.78 14.18 16.04
CA GLU A 360 -14.85 13.45 17.31
C GLU A 360 -15.95 12.38 17.28
N SER A 361 -17.13 12.69 16.73
CA SER A 361 -18.21 11.72 16.57
C SER A 361 -17.79 10.54 15.69
N LYS A 362 -17.19 10.81 14.52
CA LYS A 362 -16.67 9.75 13.63
C LYS A 362 -15.60 8.92 14.30
N ARG A 363 -14.72 9.53 15.10
CA ARG A 363 -13.69 8.80 15.84
C ARG A 363 -14.31 7.83 16.85
N LYS A 364 -15.35 8.25 17.57
CA LYS A 364 -16.09 7.38 18.49
C LYS A 364 -16.77 6.23 17.75
N GLU A 365 -17.43 6.51 16.62
CA GLU A 365 -18.04 5.46 15.78
C GLU A 365 -17.01 4.44 15.29
N TYR A 366 -15.84 4.89 14.83
CA TYR A 366 -14.76 3.97 14.43
C TYR A 366 -14.21 3.17 15.61
N ASP A 367 -14.01 3.78 16.78
CA ASP A 367 -13.57 3.07 17.98
C ASP A 367 -14.59 2.00 18.42
N GLU A 368 -15.89 2.28 18.29
CA GLU A 368 -16.97 1.30 18.57
C GLU A 368 -16.98 0.16 17.54
N GLN A 369 -16.85 0.47 16.25
CA GLN A 369 -16.76 -0.56 15.20
C GLN A 369 -15.53 -1.45 15.38
N MET A 370 -14.38 -0.88 15.74
CA MET A 370 -13.15 -1.63 16.00
C MET A 370 -13.33 -2.60 17.17
N LYS A 371 -13.96 -2.17 18.26
CA LYS A 371 -14.30 -3.06 19.38
C LYS A 371 -15.22 -4.20 18.96
N ALA A 372 -16.25 -3.90 18.16
CA ALA A 372 -17.16 -4.93 17.66
C ALA A 372 -16.42 -5.97 16.78
N TYR A 373 -15.47 -5.54 15.95
CA TYR A 373 -14.63 -6.46 15.16
C TYR A 373 -13.69 -7.28 16.04
N GLU A 374 -13.12 -6.70 17.09
CA GLU A 374 -12.28 -7.44 18.06
C GLU A 374 -13.08 -8.51 18.81
N GLU A 375 -14.32 -8.19 19.21
CA GLU A 375 -15.25 -9.15 19.82
C GLU A 375 -15.60 -10.28 18.85
N GLN A 376 -15.95 -9.96 17.60
CA GLN A 376 -16.23 -10.96 16.56
C GLN A 376 -15.02 -11.85 16.27
N ALA A 377 -13.82 -11.27 16.17
CA ALA A 377 -12.59 -12.03 15.96
C ALA A 377 -12.32 -13.00 17.12
N THR A 378 -12.60 -12.58 18.35
CA THR A 378 -12.50 -13.43 19.54
C THR A 378 -13.52 -14.57 19.49
N GLU A 379 -14.75 -14.28 19.10
CA GLU A 379 -15.80 -15.30 18.95
C GLU A 379 -15.45 -16.32 17.86
N TRP A 380 -14.99 -15.87 16.68
CA TRP A 380 -14.51 -16.76 15.63
C TRP A 380 -13.31 -17.58 16.07
N GLY A 381 -12.39 -17.00 16.84
CA GLY A 381 -11.27 -17.73 17.44
C GLY A 381 -11.76 -18.90 18.31
N ASN A 382 -12.71 -18.64 19.20
CA ASN A 382 -13.31 -19.66 20.06
C ASN A 382 -14.05 -20.75 19.24
N GLN A 383 -14.77 -20.37 18.19
CA GLN A 383 -15.45 -21.32 17.30
C GLN A 383 -14.44 -22.20 16.55
N ILE A 384 -13.34 -21.64 16.06
CA ILE A 384 -12.28 -22.39 15.40
C ILE A 384 -11.63 -23.39 16.38
N GLU A 385 -11.36 -22.98 17.62
CA GLU A 385 -10.82 -23.89 18.64
C GLU A 385 -11.79 -25.03 18.96
N ALA A 386 -13.09 -24.74 19.07
CA ALA A 386 -14.11 -25.75 19.29
C ALA A 386 -14.16 -26.77 18.14
N ILE A 387 -14.20 -26.28 16.88
CA ILE A 387 -14.20 -27.11 15.68
C ILE A 387 -12.94 -27.97 15.62
N LYS A 388 -11.77 -27.41 15.97
CA LYS A 388 -10.50 -28.15 16.01
C LYS A 388 -10.55 -29.27 17.06
N GLY A 389 -11.09 -28.99 18.25
CA GLY A 389 -11.30 -30.00 19.28
C GLY A 389 -12.22 -31.13 18.84
N ASP A 390 -13.29 -30.83 18.11
CA ASP A 390 -14.20 -31.84 17.58
C ASP A 390 -13.59 -32.63 16.41
N TYR A 391 -12.77 -31.98 15.57
CA TYR A 391 -11.99 -32.65 14.54
C TYR A 391 -10.99 -33.64 15.15
N ASP A 392 -10.27 -33.26 16.20
CA ASP A 392 -9.31 -34.14 16.89
C ASP A 392 -10.02 -35.37 17.49
N LYS A 393 -11.20 -35.17 18.11
CA LYS A 393 -12.04 -36.29 18.58
C LYS A 393 -12.48 -37.19 17.44
N ALA A 394 -12.92 -36.62 16.31
CA ALA A 394 -13.33 -37.39 15.15
C ALA A 394 -12.16 -38.22 14.59
N GLN A 395 -10.95 -37.65 14.56
CA GLN A 395 -9.74 -38.40 14.17
C GLN A 395 -9.43 -39.54 15.13
N GLN A 396 -9.56 -39.33 16.45
CA GLN A 396 -9.40 -40.40 17.44
C GLN A 396 -10.42 -41.52 17.22
N VAL A 397 -11.70 -41.19 17.05
CA VAL A 397 -12.75 -42.19 16.77
C VAL A 397 -12.45 -42.99 15.50
N ILE A 398 -11.96 -42.34 14.45
CA ILE A 398 -11.55 -43.03 13.21
C ILE A 398 -10.36 -43.98 13.47
N ALA A 399 -9.37 -43.56 14.26
CA ALA A 399 -8.22 -44.38 14.62
C ALA A 399 -8.63 -45.59 15.48
N ASP A 400 -9.49 -45.37 16.47
CA ASP A 400 -10.04 -46.42 17.33
C ASP A 400 -10.87 -47.40 16.51
N SER A 401 -11.74 -46.90 15.61
CA SER A 401 -12.54 -47.75 14.72
C SER A 401 -11.67 -48.63 13.82
N LYS A 402 -10.57 -48.11 13.26
CA LYS A 402 -9.62 -48.92 12.48
C LYS A 402 -8.94 -49.99 13.33
N THR A 403 -8.61 -49.66 14.58
CA THR A 403 -8.02 -50.62 15.52
C THR A 403 -9.03 -51.72 15.88
N ILE A 404 -10.30 -51.35 16.08
CA ILE A 404 -11.40 -52.30 16.30
C ILE A 404 -11.59 -53.19 15.07
N GLU A 405 -11.55 -52.65 13.86
CA GLU A 405 -11.67 -53.43 12.63
C GLU A 405 -10.53 -54.46 12.49
N VAL A 406 -9.28 -54.06 12.76
CA VAL A 406 -8.13 -54.96 12.72
C VAL A 406 -8.23 -56.07 13.78
N THR A 407 -8.63 -55.73 14.99
CA THR A 407 -8.79 -56.71 16.08
C THR A 407 -9.97 -57.64 15.84
N ALA A 408 -11.10 -57.14 15.32
CA ALA A 408 -12.23 -57.96 14.92
C ALA A 408 -11.88 -58.90 13.76
N ARG A 409 -11.10 -58.43 12.78
CA ARG A 409 -10.60 -59.26 11.69
C ARG A 409 -9.64 -60.35 12.19
N ALA A 410 -8.71 -60.02 13.07
CA ALA A 410 -7.82 -60.99 13.68
C ALA A 410 -8.59 -62.05 14.48
N ALA A 411 -9.60 -61.65 15.27
CA ALA A 411 -10.46 -62.57 15.99
C ALA A 411 -11.29 -63.46 15.04
N ALA A 412 -11.78 -62.91 13.93
CA ALA A 412 -12.49 -63.69 12.91
C ALA A 412 -11.56 -64.70 12.22
N GLU A 413 -10.33 -64.30 11.87
CA GLU A 413 -9.30 -65.18 11.31
C GLU A 413 -8.92 -66.29 12.31
N GLU A 414 -8.81 -65.98 13.60
CA GLU A 414 -8.59 -66.99 14.65
C GLU A 414 -9.74 -67.99 14.76
N ILE A 415 -10.99 -67.52 14.73
CA ILE A 415 -12.19 -68.40 14.73
C ILE A 415 -12.21 -69.29 13.49
N ILE A 416 -11.90 -68.74 12.31
CA ILE A 416 -11.83 -69.52 11.06
C ILE A 416 -10.75 -70.58 11.18
N LEU A 417 -9.55 -70.21 11.63
CA LEU A 417 -8.42 -71.12 11.77
C LEU A 417 -8.69 -72.22 12.80
N ASP A 418 -9.38 -71.92 13.89
CA ASP A 418 -9.84 -72.92 14.86
C ASP A 418 -10.94 -73.83 14.31
N ALA A 419 -11.85 -73.29 13.50
CA ALA A 419 -12.85 -74.08 12.78
C ALA A 419 -12.19 -75.01 11.75
N GLU A 420 -11.18 -74.54 11.02
CA GLU A 420 -10.36 -75.34 10.10
C GLU A 420 -9.61 -76.44 10.84
N LYS A 421 -8.94 -76.13 11.96
CA LYS A 421 -8.30 -77.14 12.81
C LYS A 421 -9.29 -78.22 13.26
N ARG A 422 -10.49 -77.82 13.71
CA ARG A 422 -11.55 -78.77 14.09
C ARG A 422 -12.04 -79.60 12.91
N ALA A 423 -12.17 -79.00 11.73
CA ALA A 423 -12.58 -79.70 10.51
C ALA A 423 -11.52 -80.72 10.07
N VAL A 424 -10.23 -80.36 10.11
CA VAL A 424 -9.11 -81.26 9.85
C VAL A 424 -9.09 -82.39 10.88
N PHE A 425 -9.24 -82.07 12.17
CA PHE A 425 -9.31 -83.08 13.23
C PHE A 425 -10.50 -84.04 13.02
N LEU A 426 -11.68 -83.53 12.68
CA LEU A 426 -12.85 -84.36 12.39
C LEU A 426 -12.65 -85.21 11.13
N LYS A 427 -11.94 -84.69 10.12
CA LYS A 427 -11.56 -85.45 8.93
C LYS A 427 -10.59 -86.57 9.27
N ASP A 428 -9.59 -86.31 10.11
CA ASP A 428 -8.67 -87.34 10.63
C ASP A 428 -9.39 -88.40 11.47
N VAL A 429 -10.34 -88.00 12.31
CA VAL A 429 -11.17 -88.95 13.08
C VAL A 429 -12.03 -89.79 12.14
N ALA A 430 -12.66 -89.19 11.14
CA ALA A 430 -13.46 -89.90 10.14
C ALA A 430 -12.61 -90.86 9.30
N LEU A 431 -11.38 -90.47 8.94
CA LEU A 431 -10.42 -91.35 8.27
C LEU A 431 -10.03 -92.52 9.17
N LYS A 432 -9.72 -92.28 10.45
CA LYS A 432 -9.43 -93.35 11.42
C LYS A 432 -10.63 -94.28 11.65
N GLU A 433 -11.86 -93.76 11.65
CA GLU A 433 -13.07 -94.57 11.74
C GLU A 433 -13.32 -95.38 10.45
N SER A 434 -13.02 -94.81 9.28
CA SER A 434 -13.03 -95.52 8.01
C SER A 434 -11.98 -96.63 7.98
N GLU A 435 -10.76 -96.35 8.45
CA GLU A 435 -9.67 -97.32 8.60
C GLU A 435 -10.05 -98.45 9.58
N LYS A 436 -10.74 -98.11 10.67
CA LYS A 436 -11.32 -99.10 11.60
C LYS A 436 -12.40 -99.95 10.91
N GLY A 437 -13.22 -99.35 10.04
CA GLY A 437 -14.21 -100.07 9.24
C GLY A 437 -13.58 -101.05 8.24
N THR A 438 -12.48 -100.66 7.58
CA THR A 438 -11.71 -101.56 6.70
C THR A 438 -11.03 -102.67 7.49
N LEU A 439 -10.43 -102.35 8.64
CA LEU A 439 -9.81 -103.36 9.51
C LEU A 439 -10.85 -104.36 10.05
N LEU A 440 -12.05 -103.92 10.38
CA LEU A 440 -13.13 -104.81 10.80
C LEU A 440 -13.56 -105.75 9.66
N LYS A 441 -13.63 -105.28 8.42
CA LYS A 441 -13.87 -106.13 7.25
C LYS A 441 -12.75 -107.14 7.03
N GLU A 442 -11.49 -106.71 7.14
CA GLU A 442 -10.34 -107.62 7.03
C GLU A 442 -10.35 -108.68 8.15
N ILE A 443 -10.73 -108.30 9.37
CA ILE A 443 -10.91 -109.25 10.48
C ILE A 443 -12.02 -110.25 10.15
N GLU A 444 -13.17 -109.80 9.65
CA GLU A 444 -14.29 -110.66 9.28
C GLU A 444 -13.92 -111.62 8.14
N GLU A 445 -13.20 -111.15 7.13
CA GLU A 445 -12.65 -111.98 6.04
C GLU A 445 -11.65 -113.02 6.57
N LYS A 446 -10.76 -112.64 7.49
CA LYS A 446 -9.82 -113.59 8.10
C LYS A 446 -10.51 -114.58 9.02
N GLU A 447 -11.56 -114.20 9.74
CA GLU A 447 -12.37 -115.14 10.52
C GLU A 447 -13.09 -116.15 9.62
N GLN A 448 -13.58 -115.73 8.45
CA GLN A 448 -14.12 -116.65 7.46
C GLN A 448 -13.05 -117.61 6.91
N GLN A 449 -11.84 -117.11 6.64
CA GLN A 449 -10.71 -117.96 6.26
C GLN A 449 -10.33 -118.95 7.36
N ILE A 450 -10.32 -118.53 8.63
CA ILE A 450 -10.06 -119.41 9.77
C ILE A 450 -11.14 -120.49 9.86
N LYS A 451 -12.42 -120.16 9.71
CA LYS A 451 -13.50 -121.17 9.68
C LYS A 451 -13.36 -122.15 8.51
N ALA A 452 -12.94 -121.67 7.34
CA ALA A 452 -12.66 -122.55 6.20
C ALA A 452 -11.48 -123.49 6.49
N MET A 453 -10.40 -122.98 7.10
CA MET A 453 -9.24 -123.78 7.51
C MET A 453 -9.58 -124.76 8.65
N GLU A 454 -10.44 -124.39 9.60
CA GLU A 454 -10.90 -125.29 10.66
C GLU A 454 -11.72 -126.45 10.08
N LYS A 455 -12.55 -126.17 9.07
CA LYS A 455 -13.28 -127.21 8.35
C LYS A 455 -12.33 -128.13 7.58
N GLU A 456 -11.33 -127.59 6.89
CA GLU A 456 -10.28 -128.39 6.25
C GLU A 456 -9.48 -129.22 7.27
N ARG A 457 -9.16 -128.65 8.44
CA ARG A 457 -8.50 -129.37 9.53
C ARG A 457 -9.35 -130.52 10.02
N ASP A 458 -10.66 -130.34 10.15
CA ASP A 458 -11.58 -131.39 10.59
C ASP A 458 -11.71 -132.50 9.54
N ASP A 459 -11.80 -132.14 8.26
CA ASP A 459 -11.76 -133.10 7.14
C ASP A 459 -10.42 -133.87 7.08
N LEU A 460 -9.30 -133.19 7.36
CA LEU A 460 -7.98 -133.81 7.47
C LEU A 460 -7.87 -134.71 8.70
N ASN A 461 -8.45 -134.34 9.83
CA ASN A 461 -8.51 -135.18 11.04
C ASN A 461 -9.36 -136.43 10.81
N GLU A 462 -10.46 -136.34 10.05
CA GLU A 462 -11.19 -137.54 9.61
C GLU A 462 -10.34 -138.42 8.69
N LYS A 463 -9.61 -137.84 7.75
CA LYS A 463 -8.66 -138.59 6.91
C LYS A 463 -7.58 -139.26 7.75
N ILE A 464 -7.00 -138.57 8.73
CA ILE A 464 -6.02 -139.14 9.66
C ILE A 464 -6.63 -140.31 10.43
N LYS A 465 -7.84 -140.18 11.00
CA LYS A 465 -8.51 -141.30 11.65
C LYS A 465 -8.75 -142.49 10.71
N SER A 466 -9.09 -142.24 9.44
CA SER A 466 -9.23 -143.31 8.44
C SER A 466 -7.90 -144.00 8.10
N LEU A 467 -6.80 -143.22 8.08
CA LEU A 467 -5.46 -143.72 7.83
C LEU A 467 -4.91 -144.47 9.05
N GLU A 468 -5.18 -144.01 10.27
CA GLU A 468 -4.86 -144.71 11.52
C GLU A 468 -5.62 -146.04 11.63
N ALA A 469 -6.89 -146.07 11.21
CA ALA A 469 -7.65 -147.32 11.09
C ALA A 469 -7.03 -148.29 10.05
N SER A 470 -6.54 -147.74 8.93
CA SER A 470 -5.84 -148.52 7.89
C SER A 470 -4.47 -149.02 8.36
N ILE A 471 -3.75 -148.24 9.16
CA ILE A 471 -2.47 -148.62 9.79
C ILE A 471 -2.70 -149.69 10.85
N ALA A 472 -3.75 -149.59 11.67
CA ALA A 472 -4.11 -150.63 12.63
C ALA A 472 -4.44 -151.96 11.93
N ASP A 473 -5.10 -151.91 10.77
CA ASP A 473 -5.41 -153.11 9.96
C ASP A 473 -4.15 -153.68 9.27
N LEU A 474 -3.19 -152.83 8.88
CA LEU A 474 -1.88 -153.24 8.36
C LEU A 474 -0.97 -153.82 9.45
N GLN A 475 -0.96 -153.26 10.66
CA GLN A 475 -0.22 -153.82 11.80
C GLN A 475 -0.78 -155.18 12.24
N LYS A 476 -2.09 -155.41 12.11
CA LYS A 476 -2.73 -156.71 12.34
C LYS A 476 -2.35 -157.75 11.28
N LYS A 477 -2.08 -157.32 10.03
CA LYS A 477 -1.62 -158.19 8.94
C LYS A 477 -0.13 -158.54 9.03
N VAL A 478 0.71 -157.65 9.58
CA VAL A 478 2.16 -157.90 9.80
C VAL A 478 2.43 -158.93 10.91
N ALA A 479 1.51 -159.12 11.86
CA ALA A 479 1.63 -160.15 12.90
C ALA A 479 1.41 -161.61 12.43
N SER A 480 1.19 -161.86 11.12
CA SER A 480 0.82 -163.17 10.56
C SER A 480 1.73 -163.73 9.45
N GLY A 481 2.94 -163.18 9.29
CA GLY A 481 4.11 -163.82 8.65
C GLY A 481 3.94 -164.53 7.29
N ALA A 482 4.29 -163.85 6.18
CA ALA A 482 4.77 -164.47 4.93
C ALA A 482 5.43 -163.44 3.96
N ILE A 483 6.73 -163.64 3.68
CA ILE A 483 7.47 -163.44 2.39
C ILE A 483 7.60 -161.97 1.89
N GLY A 484 8.78 -161.34 1.74
CA GLY A 484 9.97 -161.65 0.90
C GLY A 484 9.82 -160.99 -0.49
N GLY A 485 10.74 -160.29 -1.15
CA GLY A 485 12.13 -159.84 -0.99
C GLY A 485 12.61 -159.28 -2.35
N ALA A 486 13.54 -158.32 -2.39
CA ALA A 486 14.42 -157.89 -3.53
C ALA A 486 15.07 -156.54 -3.16
N ASP A 487 16.31 -156.15 -3.45
CA ASP A 487 17.51 -156.78 -4.03
C ASP A 487 18.65 -155.78 -3.70
N PHE A 488 19.66 -156.20 -2.92
CA PHE A 488 20.73 -155.33 -2.39
C PHE A 488 22.11 -155.86 -2.78
N GLY A 489 22.82 -155.10 -3.61
CA GLY A 489 24.26 -155.19 -3.85
C GLY A 489 24.87 -153.80 -4.04
N PRO A 490 26.18 -153.58 -3.78
CA PRO A 490 26.81 -152.26 -3.91
C PRO A 490 26.83 -151.78 -5.37
N LYS A 491 26.24 -150.60 -5.63
CA LYS A 491 26.18 -149.98 -6.96
C LYS A 491 27.14 -148.79 -7.06
N GLU A 492 27.74 -148.59 -8.24
CA GLU A 492 28.44 -147.35 -8.58
C GLU A 492 27.48 -146.39 -9.27
N TYR A 493 27.57 -145.11 -8.93
CA TYR A 493 26.77 -144.04 -9.54
C TYR A 493 27.66 -143.09 -10.33
N CYS A 494 27.17 -142.64 -11.49
CA CYS A 494 27.80 -141.61 -12.30
C CYS A 494 26.75 -140.55 -12.61
N VAL A 495 27.16 -139.28 -12.55
CA VAL A 495 26.29 -138.14 -12.86
C VAL A 495 26.90 -137.42 -14.05
N ASP A 496 26.09 -137.24 -15.09
CA ASP A 496 26.42 -136.38 -16.21
C ASP A 496 25.44 -135.21 -16.26
N VAL A 497 25.93 -134.05 -16.66
CA VAL A 497 25.13 -132.82 -16.76
C VAL A 497 25.10 -132.40 -18.22
N VAL A 498 23.89 -132.23 -18.74
CA VAL A 498 23.63 -131.64 -20.05
C VAL A 498 23.11 -130.23 -19.80
N ASN A 499 23.85 -129.22 -20.27
CA ASN A 499 23.36 -127.85 -20.23
C ASN A 499 22.25 -127.69 -21.26
N HIS A 500 21.28 -126.82 -20.98
CA HIS A 500 20.32 -126.44 -22.01
C HIS A 500 21.06 -125.78 -23.19
N ASN A 501 20.48 -125.90 -24.39
CA ASN A 501 21.05 -125.28 -25.58
C ASN A 501 20.99 -123.74 -25.47
N GLY A 502 21.58 -123.02 -26.42
CA GLY A 502 21.59 -121.54 -26.43
C GLY A 502 20.20 -120.87 -26.48
N GLN A 503 19.12 -121.64 -26.60
CA GLN A 503 17.73 -121.20 -26.57
C GLN A 503 17.02 -121.52 -25.23
N SER A 504 17.76 -121.97 -24.21
CA SER A 504 17.20 -122.41 -22.92
C SER A 504 16.23 -123.59 -23.03
N GLU A 505 16.36 -124.42 -24.07
CA GLU A 505 15.62 -125.68 -24.22
C GLU A 505 16.51 -126.88 -23.91
N VAL A 506 15.87 -127.98 -23.49
CA VAL A 506 16.56 -129.23 -23.17
C VAL A 506 17.32 -129.72 -24.40
N ASP A 507 18.65 -129.82 -24.32
CA ASP A 507 19.50 -130.32 -25.41
C ASP A 507 19.30 -131.83 -25.59
N ALA A 508 18.29 -132.18 -26.38
CA ALA A 508 17.89 -133.56 -26.65
C ALA A 508 19.01 -134.36 -27.35
N ASP A 509 19.79 -133.72 -28.21
CA ASP A 509 20.93 -134.35 -28.90
C ASP A 509 22.08 -134.62 -27.93
N GLY A 510 22.36 -133.67 -27.03
CA GLY A 510 23.30 -133.84 -25.92
C GLY A 510 22.91 -134.97 -24.96
N ILE A 511 21.63 -135.07 -24.59
CA ILE A 511 21.10 -136.18 -23.78
C ILE A 511 21.26 -137.51 -24.52
N ASN A 512 20.89 -137.59 -25.81
CA ASN A 512 20.99 -138.83 -26.59
C ASN A 512 22.44 -139.31 -26.72
N SER A 513 23.39 -138.39 -26.94
CA SER A 513 24.83 -138.67 -26.97
C SER A 513 25.31 -139.31 -25.67
N ILE A 514 24.94 -138.76 -24.52
CA ILE A 514 25.32 -139.29 -23.21
C ILE A 514 24.64 -140.63 -22.93
N LEU A 515 23.35 -140.77 -23.24
CA LEU A 515 22.62 -142.03 -23.08
C LEU A 515 23.23 -143.15 -23.91
N GLN A 516 23.58 -142.89 -25.19
CA GLN A 516 24.23 -143.89 -26.05
C GLN A 516 25.60 -144.28 -25.51
N LYS A 517 26.43 -143.30 -25.13
CA LYS A 517 27.77 -143.54 -24.57
C LYS A 517 27.73 -144.33 -23.27
N ARG A 518 26.81 -143.98 -22.36
CA ARG A 518 26.68 -144.66 -21.06
C ARG A 518 26.04 -146.04 -21.19
N ALA A 519 25.08 -146.20 -22.10
CA ALA A 519 24.52 -147.51 -22.42
C ALA A 519 25.57 -148.47 -23.00
N SER A 520 26.46 -148.00 -23.89
CA SER A 520 27.57 -148.82 -24.41
C SER A 520 28.56 -149.25 -23.33
N ASP A 521 28.74 -148.45 -22.28
CA ASP A 521 29.61 -148.74 -21.14
C ASP A 521 28.93 -149.59 -20.04
N GLY A 522 27.69 -150.05 -20.28
CA GLY A 522 26.92 -150.90 -19.37
C GLY A 522 26.29 -150.17 -18.19
N TRP A 523 26.11 -148.85 -18.27
CA TRP A 523 25.40 -148.07 -17.26
C TRP A 523 23.90 -148.01 -17.54
N LYS A 524 23.09 -148.04 -16.49
CA LYS A 524 21.63 -147.92 -16.54
C LYS A 524 21.21 -146.56 -15.99
N LEU A 525 20.43 -145.79 -16.75
CA LEU A 525 19.87 -144.53 -16.27
C LEU A 525 18.85 -144.81 -15.16
N THR A 526 18.98 -144.12 -14.03
CA THR A 526 18.10 -144.29 -12.86
C THR A 526 17.20 -143.09 -12.63
N SER A 527 17.68 -141.87 -12.88
CA SER A 527 16.92 -140.64 -12.67
C SER A 527 17.35 -139.54 -13.63
N VAL A 528 16.39 -138.70 -14.01
CA VAL A 528 16.58 -137.47 -14.79
C VAL A 528 15.97 -136.34 -13.98
N ILE A 529 16.75 -135.30 -13.71
CA ILE A 529 16.30 -134.12 -12.96
C ILE A 529 16.45 -132.91 -13.87
N ASN A 530 15.35 -132.19 -14.09
CA ASN A 530 15.39 -130.89 -14.74
C ASN A 530 15.57 -129.79 -13.67
N ASP A 531 16.69 -129.08 -13.70
CA ASP A 531 17.04 -127.99 -12.78
C ASP A 531 16.82 -126.65 -13.51
N ASP A 532 15.57 -126.16 -13.48
CA ASP A 532 15.16 -124.87 -14.05
C ASP A 532 15.48 -123.75 -13.03
N GLY A 533 16.54 -123.00 -13.29
CA GLY A 533 17.05 -121.90 -12.46
C GLY A 533 16.23 -120.62 -12.63
N GLY A 534 15.02 -120.59 -12.09
CA GLY A 534 14.05 -119.49 -12.26
C GLY A 534 14.55 -118.07 -11.95
N LYS A 535 14.35 -117.16 -12.92
CA LYS A 535 14.42 -115.69 -12.80
C LYS A 535 13.20 -115.16 -12.03
N LEU A 536 13.39 -114.64 -10.82
CA LEU A 536 12.37 -113.84 -10.12
C LEU A 536 12.45 -112.37 -10.57
N GLN A 537 11.66 -112.00 -11.60
CA GLN A 537 11.27 -110.61 -11.82
C GLN A 537 9.92 -110.37 -11.15
N SER A 538 9.89 -109.48 -10.16
CA SER A 538 8.64 -108.91 -9.66
C SER A 538 8.72 -107.38 -9.78
N SER A 539 7.94 -106.86 -10.72
CA SER A 539 7.66 -105.45 -10.94
C SER A 539 6.68 -104.94 -9.89
N LEU A 540 7.02 -103.86 -9.18
CA LEU A 540 6.01 -102.94 -8.66
C LEU A 540 6.58 -101.52 -8.63
N SER A 541 6.02 -100.71 -9.53
CA SER A 541 6.32 -99.31 -9.80
C SER A 541 5.59 -98.39 -8.83
N GLY A 542 6.31 -97.36 -8.37
CA GLY A 542 5.79 -96.03 -8.04
C GLY A 542 5.05 -95.89 -6.70
N ASN A 543 5.24 -94.83 -5.92
CA ASN A 543 6.09 -93.66 -6.05
C ASN A 543 6.02 -92.94 -4.69
N ASP A 544 6.92 -93.27 -3.75
CA ASP A 544 7.07 -92.49 -2.52
C ASP A 544 8.55 -92.26 -2.23
N ASN A 545 8.96 -91.00 -2.34
CA ASN A 545 10.29 -90.51 -2.06
C ASN A 545 10.51 -90.42 -0.54
N SER A 546 10.86 -91.54 0.08
CA SER A 546 11.63 -91.53 1.32
C SER A 546 12.45 -92.80 1.44
N SER A 547 13.73 -92.66 1.10
CA SER A 547 14.89 -93.48 1.46
C SER A 547 14.64 -94.72 2.34
N GLY A 548 14.77 -95.91 1.74
CA GLY A 548 14.79 -97.20 2.43
C GLY A 548 15.45 -98.28 1.59
N SER A 549 16.79 -98.25 1.56
CA SER A 549 17.67 -99.23 0.88
C SER A 549 17.54 -100.64 1.48
N LEU A 550 17.01 -101.59 0.71
CA LEU A 550 17.25 -103.03 0.89
C LEU A 550 17.25 -103.76 -0.47
N SER A 551 18.36 -103.67 -1.21
CA SER A 551 18.67 -104.61 -2.29
C SER A 551 19.94 -105.38 -1.92
N VAL A 552 19.72 -106.49 -1.21
CA VAL A 552 20.75 -107.49 -0.87
C VAL A 552 20.88 -108.49 -2.02
N GLY A 553 22.10 -108.63 -2.51
CA GLY A 553 22.66 -109.94 -2.89
C GLY A 553 22.47 -110.37 -4.34
N ALA A 554 23.57 -110.34 -5.09
CA ALA A 554 23.74 -110.92 -6.41
C ALA A 554 23.32 -112.40 -6.44
N TYR A 555 22.15 -112.69 -7.00
CA TYR A 555 21.82 -114.02 -7.48
C TYR A 555 22.47 -114.21 -8.86
N ILE A 556 23.59 -114.95 -8.85
CA ILE A 556 24.18 -115.56 -10.03
C ILE A 556 23.06 -116.36 -10.70
N SER A 557 22.67 -115.96 -11.91
CA SER A 557 21.73 -116.70 -12.74
C SER A 557 22.24 -118.13 -12.93
N LYS A 558 21.67 -119.09 -12.21
CA LYS A 558 21.95 -120.51 -12.45
C LYS A 558 21.43 -120.83 -13.85
N ALA A 559 22.32 -121.32 -14.72
CA ALA A 559 21.94 -121.76 -16.04
C ALA A 559 21.10 -123.05 -15.92
N ASP A 560 20.01 -123.12 -16.68
CA ASP A 560 19.14 -124.29 -16.74
C ASP A 560 19.95 -125.50 -17.22
N ARG A 561 19.78 -126.65 -16.57
CA ARG A 561 20.51 -127.88 -16.91
C ARG A 561 19.70 -129.13 -16.59
N VAL A 562 19.93 -130.17 -17.37
CA VAL A 562 19.42 -131.50 -17.12
C VAL A 562 20.51 -132.35 -16.50
N VAL A 563 20.23 -132.94 -15.35
CA VAL A 563 21.13 -133.83 -14.63
C VAL A 563 20.68 -135.27 -14.84
N LEU A 564 21.54 -136.09 -15.44
CA LEU A 564 21.31 -137.50 -15.70
C LEU A 564 22.11 -138.34 -14.68
N ILE A 565 21.42 -139.19 -13.92
CA ILE A 565 22.05 -140.06 -12.92
C ILE A 565 21.97 -141.51 -13.42
N PHE A 566 23.13 -142.15 -13.53
CA PHE A 566 23.28 -143.53 -13.95
C PHE A 566 23.79 -144.40 -12.82
N GLU A 567 23.33 -145.65 -12.78
CA GLU A 567 23.83 -146.70 -11.90
C GLU A 567 24.39 -147.88 -12.70
N ARG A 568 25.39 -148.56 -12.15
CA ARG A 568 25.76 -149.91 -12.60
C ARG A 568 26.22 -150.78 -11.44
N PRO A 569 26.11 -152.11 -11.56
CA PRO A 569 26.73 -153.03 -10.60
C PRO A 569 28.25 -152.88 -10.65
N ARG A 570 28.89 -152.74 -9.48
CA ARG A 570 30.34 -152.60 -9.37
C ARG A 570 31.02 -153.91 -9.82
N LYS A 571 31.74 -153.90 -10.96
CA LYS A 571 32.51 -155.07 -11.41
C LYS A 571 33.67 -155.30 -10.44
N LYS A 572 33.79 -156.54 -9.94
CA LYS A 572 34.90 -156.99 -9.08
C LYS A 572 36.23 -157.00 -9.82
#